data_AF-A0A933Q3B1-F1
#
_entry.id   AF-A0A933Q3B1-F1
#
_cell.length_a   1.000
_cell.length_b   1.000
_cell.length_c   1.000
_cell.angle_alpha   90.00
_cell.angle_beta   90.00
_cell.angle_gamma   90.00
#
_symmetry.space_group_name_H-M   'P 1'
#
loop_
_entity.id
_entity.type
_entity.pdbx_description
1 polymer ?
#
loop_
_entity_poly.entity_id
_entity_poly.type
_entity_poly.pdbx_seq_one_letter_code
_entity_poly.pdbx_strand_id
1 'polypeptide(L)'
;MPSTSRAPLKDGVLEGDLLLKGYGDPKLGFEQFWLLLRQLRGKGLREMRGDLVLDRGHFVPANHDPARFDGEPLRPYNVGPDALLLNYKSIRLDFAPDAGKKTVAIHAEPAPAQLDLVNLVKLGEGACGSAWYEAIRMDLAHTGAAARLILTGTYPAACGEKSRHVAAFVHPQFVAGVFRQLWAELGGSIEGGLREGSVLNAGAAKAAQDALLACVYERTC
;
A
#
# COMPACT_ATOMS: atom_id res chain seq x y z
N MET A 1 17.35 -10.68 36.33
CA MET A 1 18.33 -9.72 35.78
C MET A 1 17.74 -9.11 34.53
N PRO A 2 17.35 -7.83 34.49
CA PRO A 2 16.74 -7.26 33.30
C PRO A 2 17.80 -6.51 32.47
N SER A 3 18.23 -7.09 31.35
CA SER A 3 18.81 -6.34 30.25
C SER A 3 18.10 -6.76 28.96
N THR A 4 17.11 -5.97 28.55
CA THR A 4 16.47 -6.09 27.23
C THR A 4 16.82 -4.86 26.42
N SER A 5 17.86 -4.92 25.59
CA SER A 5 18.12 -3.90 24.57
C SER A 5 17.14 -4.09 23.41
N ARG A 6 15.99 -3.41 23.52
CA ARG A 6 15.14 -2.97 22.39
C ARG A 6 15.74 -1.64 21.94
N ALA A 7 16.07 -1.42 20.67
CA ALA A 7 16.69 -0.15 20.25
C ALA A 7 15.88 1.04 20.78
N PRO A 8 16.44 1.91 21.64
CA PRO A 8 15.70 3.00 22.24
C PRO A 8 15.40 4.06 21.17
N LEU A 9 14.19 4.63 21.21
CA LEU A 9 13.91 5.85 20.49
C LEU A 9 14.78 6.96 21.11
N LYS A 10 15.75 7.46 20.36
CA LYS A 10 16.66 8.52 20.82
C LYS A 10 16.40 9.77 20.00
N ASP A 11 15.95 10.84 20.66
CA ASP A 11 15.67 12.14 20.02
C ASP A 11 14.72 12.05 18.80
N GLY A 12 13.82 11.05 18.81
CA GLY A 12 12.88 10.78 17.73
C GLY A 12 13.40 9.87 16.61
N VAL A 13 14.59 9.31 16.77
CA VAL A 13 15.21 8.36 15.83
C VAL A 13 15.11 6.93 16.36
N LEU A 14 14.62 6.02 15.53
CA LEU A 14 14.71 4.57 15.76
C LEU A 14 15.98 4.04 15.10
N GLU A 15 16.98 3.73 15.94
CA GLU A 15 18.25 3.10 15.57
C GLU A 15 18.06 1.58 15.44
N GLY A 16 17.27 1.17 14.45
CA GLY A 16 16.95 -0.24 14.20
C GLY A 16 15.70 -0.42 13.34
N ASP A 17 15.27 -1.67 13.20
CA ASP A 17 14.15 -2.04 12.33
C ASP A 17 12.79 -1.69 12.95
N LEU A 18 11.85 -1.30 12.09
CA LEU A 18 10.43 -1.28 12.43
C LEU A 18 9.78 -2.59 11.99
N LEU A 19 9.12 -3.27 12.92
CA LEU A 19 8.41 -4.51 12.63
C LEU A 19 6.91 -4.29 12.51
N LEU A 20 6.33 -4.83 11.43
CA LEU A 20 4.89 -4.87 11.21
C LEU A 20 4.45 -6.33 11.03
N LYS A 21 3.64 -6.83 11.95
CA LYS A 21 3.15 -8.21 11.93
C LYS A 21 1.68 -8.26 11.53
N GLY A 22 1.39 -9.09 10.54
CA GLY A 22 0.03 -9.41 10.12
C GLY A 22 -0.53 -10.62 10.86
N TYR A 23 -1.82 -10.54 11.22
CA TYR A 23 -2.59 -11.64 11.82
C TYR A 23 -3.85 -11.99 11.01
N GLY A 24 -3.97 -11.47 9.79
CA GLY A 24 -5.05 -11.77 8.86
C GLY A 24 -6.28 -10.89 9.02
N ASP A 25 -6.19 -9.69 9.62
CA ASP A 25 -7.31 -8.76 9.72
C ASP A 25 -7.69 -8.22 8.32
N PRO A 26 -8.85 -8.60 7.75
CA PRO A 26 -9.27 -8.11 6.44
C PRO A 26 -9.78 -6.67 6.48
N LYS A 27 -9.91 -6.06 7.66
CA LYS A 27 -10.43 -4.70 7.87
C LYS A 27 -9.32 -3.66 8.03
N LEU A 28 -8.05 -4.03 7.86
CA LEU A 28 -6.94 -3.09 7.84
C LEU A 28 -7.00 -2.26 6.55
N GLY A 29 -7.79 -1.19 6.55
CA GLY A 29 -7.91 -0.23 5.46
C GLY A 29 -6.84 0.86 5.50
N PHE A 30 -6.86 1.71 4.48
CA PHE A 30 -5.92 2.82 4.34
C PHE A 30 -5.97 3.80 5.53
N GLU A 31 -7.18 4.17 5.97
CA GLU A 31 -7.38 5.11 7.07
C GLU A 31 -6.93 4.53 8.43
N GLN A 32 -7.18 3.25 8.68
CA GLN A 32 -6.70 2.59 9.91
C GLN A 32 -5.17 2.52 9.91
N PHE A 33 -4.57 2.26 8.76
CA PHE A 33 -3.12 2.24 8.62
C PHE A 33 -2.50 3.64 8.80
N TRP A 34 -3.15 4.69 8.26
CA TRP A 34 -2.76 6.06 8.52
C TRP A 34 -2.84 6.43 10.00
N LEU A 35 -3.92 6.05 10.69
CA LEU A 35 -4.07 6.28 12.14
C LEU A 35 -2.95 5.59 12.93
N LEU A 36 -2.63 4.35 12.58
CA LEU A 36 -1.52 3.60 13.18
C LEU A 36 -0.19 4.36 13.03
N LEU A 37 0.15 4.83 11.82
CA LEU A 37 1.40 5.56 11.58
C LEU A 37 1.40 6.92 12.26
N ARG A 38 0.24 7.62 12.29
CA ARG A 38 0.07 8.86 13.04
C ARG A 38 0.31 8.65 14.55
N GLN A 39 -0.10 7.51 15.12
CA GLN A 39 0.18 7.20 16.52
C GLN A 39 1.69 7.00 16.76
N LEU A 40 2.41 6.37 15.84
CA LEU A 40 3.88 6.27 15.94
C LEU A 40 4.54 7.67 15.96
N ARG A 41 4.08 8.58 15.10
CA ARG A 41 4.49 10.00 15.13
C ARG A 41 4.18 10.66 16.48
N GLY A 42 2.97 10.43 17.00
CA GLY A 42 2.53 10.94 18.30
C GLY A 42 3.39 10.44 19.48
N LYS A 43 3.98 9.26 19.35
CA LYS A 43 4.96 8.70 20.30
C LYS A 43 6.39 9.27 20.13
N GLY A 44 6.56 10.23 19.23
CA GLY A 44 7.84 10.93 19.00
C GLY A 44 8.70 10.31 17.91
N LEU A 45 8.29 9.23 17.26
CA LEU A 45 9.05 8.63 16.15
C LEU A 45 9.02 9.55 14.93
N ARG A 46 10.19 9.94 14.43
CA ARG A 46 10.37 10.84 13.29
C ARG A 46 11.17 10.19 12.18
N GLU A 47 12.22 9.46 12.54
CA GLU A 47 13.19 8.89 11.62
C GLU A 47 13.43 7.41 11.96
N MET A 48 13.59 6.57 10.94
CA MET A 48 13.92 5.15 11.06
C MET A 48 15.18 4.86 10.27
N ARG A 49 16.23 4.37 10.94
CA ARG A 49 17.53 4.07 10.34
C ARG A 49 17.75 2.59 10.04
N GLY A 50 16.79 1.74 10.39
CA GLY A 50 16.74 0.34 9.98
C GLY A 50 15.69 0.09 8.90
N ASP A 51 15.44 -1.20 8.65
CA ASP A 51 14.49 -1.63 7.63
C ASP A 51 13.05 -1.66 8.13
N LEU A 52 12.11 -1.63 7.20
CA LEU A 52 10.74 -2.09 7.46
C LEU A 52 10.71 -3.61 7.32
N VAL A 53 10.47 -4.31 8.43
CA VAL A 53 10.40 -5.77 8.48
C VAL A 53 8.94 -6.21 8.57
N LEU A 54 8.47 -6.96 7.59
CA LEU A 54 7.12 -7.51 7.56
C LEU A 54 7.11 -8.97 8.04
N ASP A 55 6.37 -9.23 9.12
CA ASP A 55 6.09 -10.59 9.59
C ASP A 55 4.70 -11.02 9.09
N ARG A 56 4.69 -11.82 8.03
CA ARG A 56 3.48 -12.43 7.46
C ARG A 56 3.30 -13.90 7.87
N GLY A 57 4.09 -14.39 8.82
CA GLY A 57 4.17 -15.80 9.19
C GLY A 57 2.96 -16.36 9.96
N HIS A 58 1.91 -15.54 10.20
CA HIS A 58 0.66 -16.05 10.78
C HIS A 58 -0.08 -16.96 9.80
N PHE A 59 0.04 -16.71 8.50
CA PHE A 59 -0.44 -17.61 7.46
C PHE A 59 0.75 -18.38 6.88
N VAL A 60 0.48 -19.62 6.45
CA VAL A 60 1.44 -20.36 5.61
C VAL A 60 1.42 -19.71 4.22
N PRO A 61 2.58 -19.27 3.68
CA PRO A 61 2.62 -18.71 2.33
C PRO A 61 2.08 -19.71 1.31
N ALA A 62 1.08 -19.30 0.55
CA ALA A 62 0.53 -20.07 -0.56
C ALA A 62 0.97 -19.46 -1.88
N ASN A 63 1.34 -20.31 -2.85
CA ASN A 63 1.54 -19.85 -4.22
C ASN A 63 0.17 -19.54 -4.83
N HIS A 64 -0.12 -18.26 -5.07
CA HIS A 64 -1.40 -17.78 -5.60
C HIS A 64 -1.17 -17.09 -6.94
N ASP A 65 -1.84 -17.61 -7.98
CA ASP A 65 -1.86 -16.99 -9.30
C ASP A 65 -3.17 -16.18 -9.46
N PRO A 66 -3.10 -14.83 -9.50
CA PRO A 66 -4.28 -13.98 -9.64
C PRO A 66 -4.93 -14.05 -11.03
N ALA A 67 -4.26 -14.62 -12.05
CA ALA A 67 -4.86 -14.79 -13.38
C ALA A 67 -5.66 -16.10 -13.53
N ARG A 68 -5.56 -17.03 -12.57
CA ARG A 68 -6.06 -18.41 -12.71
C ARG A 68 -7.58 -18.51 -12.93
N PHE A 69 -8.35 -17.59 -12.37
CA PHE A 69 -9.82 -17.67 -12.40
C PHE A 69 -10.40 -17.23 -13.74
N ASP A 70 -9.98 -16.05 -14.23
CA ASP A 70 -10.59 -15.38 -15.39
C ASP A 70 -9.58 -14.65 -16.29
N GLY A 71 -8.27 -14.80 -16.05
CA GLY A 71 -7.23 -14.12 -16.80
C GLY A 71 -7.06 -12.63 -16.46
N GLU A 72 -7.68 -12.14 -15.39
CA GLU A 72 -7.69 -10.71 -15.02
C GLU A 72 -6.87 -10.43 -13.75
N PRO A 73 -5.53 -10.52 -13.80
CA PRO A 73 -4.67 -10.46 -12.60
C PRO A 73 -4.69 -9.13 -11.85
N LEU A 74 -5.12 -8.05 -12.52
CA LEU A 74 -5.21 -6.71 -11.91
C LEU A 74 -6.50 -6.50 -11.11
N ARG A 75 -7.45 -7.43 -11.14
CA ARG A 75 -8.74 -7.25 -10.46
C ARG A 75 -8.60 -7.53 -8.96
N PRO A 76 -9.02 -6.63 -8.07
CA PRO A 76 -8.89 -6.84 -6.63
C PRO A 76 -9.57 -8.11 -6.11
N TYR A 77 -10.64 -8.59 -6.75
CA TYR A 77 -11.29 -9.85 -6.33
C TYR A 77 -10.42 -11.09 -6.58
N ASN A 78 -9.38 -10.98 -7.41
CA ASN A 78 -8.39 -12.03 -7.65
C ASN A 78 -7.19 -11.96 -6.69
N VAL A 79 -7.19 -11.06 -5.70
CA VAL A 79 -6.15 -10.98 -4.68
C VAL A 79 -6.22 -12.18 -3.74
N GLY A 80 -5.09 -12.87 -3.57
CA GLY A 80 -4.96 -13.98 -2.64
C GLY A 80 -4.99 -13.55 -1.16
N PRO A 81 -5.28 -14.50 -0.25
CA PRO A 81 -5.25 -14.24 1.19
C PRO A 81 -3.83 -13.94 1.66
N ASP A 82 -3.70 -13.04 2.64
CA ASP A 82 -2.42 -12.69 3.25
C ASP A 82 -2.61 -12.29 4.71
N ALA A 83 -1.65 -12.65 5.57
CA ALA A 83 -1.68 -12.28 6.98
C ALA A 83 -1.61 -10.77 7.20
N LEU A 84 -0.99 -10.02 6.27
CA LEU A 84 -0.88 -8.56 6.30
C LEU A 84 -1.59 -7.97 5.07
N LEU A 85 -2.89 -8.24 4.95
CA LEU A 85 -3.74 -7.70 3.89
C LEU A 85 -4.13 -6.25 4.18
N LEU A 86 -3.32 -5.31 3.68
CA LEU A 86 -3.64 -3.88 3.72
C LEU A 86 -4.57 -3.50 2.56
N ASN A 87 -5.66 -2.80 2.85
CA ASN A 87 -6.56 -2.15 1.89
C ASN A 87 -6.96 -3.06 0.71
N TYR A 88 -7.25 -4.34 0.99
CA TYR A 88 -7.55 -5.37 -0.02
C TYR A 88 -6.48 -5.53 -1.12
N LYS A 89 -5.25 -5.05 -0.90
CA LYS A 89 -4.18 -4.86 -1.89
C LYS A 89 -4.64 -4.08 -3.13
N SER A 90 -5.56 -3.13 -2.92
CA SER A 90 -6.21 -2.38 -3.98
C SER A 90 -5.78 -0.92 -3.98
N ILE A 91 -5.60 -0.39 -5.19
CA ILE A 91 -5.46 1.03 -5.50
C ILE A 91 -6.73 1.45 -6.22
N ARG A 92 -7.35 2.56 -5.80
CA ARG A 92 -8.43 3.22 -6.54
C ARG A 92 -7.81 4.20 -7.52
N LEU A 93 -8.16 4.09 -8.79
CA LEU A 93 -7.83 5.05 -9.84
C LEU A 93 -9.03 5.93 -10.09
N ASP A 94 -8.90 7.23 -9.81
CA ASP A 94 -9.94 8.24 -9.98
C ASP A 94 -9.69 9.00 -11.30
N PHE A 95 -10.61 8.85 -12.26
CA PHE A 95 -10.58 9.46 -13.58
C PHE A 95 -11.40 10.75 -13.56
N ALA A 96 -10.76 11.90 -13.78
CA ALA A 96 -11.38 13.21 -13.75
C ALA A 96 -11.20 13.92 -15.11
N PRO A 97 -12.23 13.96 -15.98
CA PRO A 97 -12.16 14.64 -17.27
C PRO A 97 -12.19 16.17 -17.08
N ASP A 98 -11.33 16.88 -17.82
CA ASP A 98 -11.33 18.34 -17.94
C ASP A 98 -11.66 18.71 -19.40
N ALA A 99 -12.92 19.05 -19.65
CA ALA A 99 -13.40 19.41 -20.98
C ALA A 99 -12.74 20.69 -21.52
N GLY A 100 -12.40 21.64 -20.64
CA GLY A 100 -11.75 22.88 -21.03
C GLY A 100 -10.33 22.66 -21.53
N LYS A 101 -9.60 21.72 -20.91
CA LYS A 101 -8.24 21.35 -21.31
C LYS A 101 -8.17 20.18 -22.30
N LYS A 102 -9.29 19.51 -22.56
CA LYS A 102 -9.38 18.29 -23.38
C LYS A 102 -8.47 17.16 -22.85
N THR A 103 -8.39 17.03 -21.53
CA THR A 103 -7.58 16.02 -20.85
C THR A 103 -8.43 15.19 -19.89
N VAL A 104 -7.86 14.08 -19.42
CA VAL A 104 -8.37 13.33 -18.27
C VAL A 104 -7.23 13.19 -17.28
N ALA A 105 -7.42 13.69 -16.06
CA ALA A 105 -6.50 13.43 -14.96
C ALA A 105 -6.83 12.06 -14.36
N ILE A 106 -5.79 11.33 -13.91
CA ILE A 106 -5.95 10.05 -13.23
C ILE A 106 -5.12 10.10 -11.96
N HIS A 107 -5.77 9.92 -10.82
CA HIS A 107 -5.16 9.91 -9.51
C HIS A 107 -5.26 8.52 -8.88
N ALA A 108 -4.24 8.11 -8.12
CA ALA A 108 -4.23 6.84 -7.41
C ALA A 108 -4.38 7.07 -5.90
N GLU A 109 -5.24 6.30 -5.24
CA GLU A 109 -5.38 6.27 -3.77
C GLU A 109 -5.55 4.82 -3.27
N PRO A 110 -4.66 4.30 -2.41
CA PRO A 110 -3.36 4.87 -2.07
C PRO A 110 -2.45 5.05 -3.28
N ALA A 111 -1.44 5.91 -3.15
CA ALA A 111 -0.35 6.07 -4.10
C ALA A 111 0.96 5.51 -3.51
N PRO A 112 1.18 4.17 -3.52
CA PRO A 112 2.41 3.56 -3.04
C PRO A 112 3.65 4.27 -3.60
N ALA A 113 4.64 4.57 -2.75
CA ALA A 113 5.77 5.43 -3.11
C ALA A 113 6.58 4.97 -4.34
N GLN A 114 6.53 3.68 -4.68
CA GLN A 114 7.19 3.08 -5.82
C GLN A 114 6.26 2.74 -7.00
N LEU A 115 5.05 3.29 -7.00
CA LEU A 115 4.14 3.28 -8.16
C LEU A 115 4.50 4.42 -9.11
N ASP A 116 4.79 4.07 -10.35
CA ASP A 116 4.92 5.00 -11.46
C ASP A 116 3.67 4.89 -12.33
N LEU A 117 2.72 5.82 -12.13
CA LEU A 117 1.46 5.89 -12.86
C LEU A 117 1.61 6.77 -14.10
N VAL A 118 1.61 6.15 -15.27
CA VAL A 118 1.78 6.85 -16.55
C VAL A 118 0.43 6.98 -17.23
N ASN A 119 -0.13 8.19 -17.23
CA ASN A 119 -1.39 8.49 -17.88
C ASN A 119 -1.18 8.96 -19.33
N LEU A 120 -1.56 8.12 -20.28
CA LEU A 120 -1.61 8.42 -21.72
C LEU A 120 -3.05 8.34 -22.27
N VAL A 121 -4.05 8.38 -21.39
CA VAL A 121 -5.46 8.34 -21.78
C VAL A 121 -5.86 9.67 -22.40
N LYS A 122 -6.60 9.61 -23.51
CA LYS A 122 -7.13 10.79 -24.20
C LYS A 122 -8.57 11.00 -23.84
N LEU A 123 -8.97 12.27 -23.66
CA LEU A 123 -10.38 12.61 -23.60
C LEU A 123 -11.00 12.49 -24.99
N GLY A 124 -12.18 11.87 -25.08
CA GLY A 124 -12.89 11.70 -26.34
C GLY A 124 -14.40 11.92 -26.20
N GLU A 125 -15.08 11.86 -27.34
CA GLU A 125 -16.54 11.93 -27.42
C GLU A 125 -17.17 10.53 -27.33
N GLY A 126 -18.48 10.48 -27.09
CA GLY A 126 -19.25 9.23 -26.99
C GLY A 126 -20.08 9.16 -25.72
N ALA A 127 -21.02 8.21 -25.69
CA ALA A 127 -21.84 7.95 -24.51
C ALA A 127 -21.01 7.28 -23.41
N CYS A 128 -21.32 7.58 -22.15
CA CYS A 128 -20.77 6.80 -21.04
C CYS A 128 -21.53 5.48 -20.90
N GLY A 129 -20.94 4.39 -21.39
CA GLY A 129 -21.45 3.03 -21.16
C GLY A 129 -21.11 2.50 -19.76
N SER A 130 -21.82 1.47 -19.31
CA SER A 130 -21.47 0.72 -18.08
C SER A 130 -20.09 0.05 -18.16
N ALA A 131 -19.61 -0.21 -19.37
CA ALA A 131 -18.32 -0.83 -19.69
C ALA A 131 -17.25 0.19 -20.15
N TRP A 132 -17.35 1.47 -19.74
CA TRP A 132 -16.39 2.52 -20.13
C TRP A 132 -14.92 2.14 -19.95
N TYR A 133 -14.63 1.29 -18.96
CA TYR A 133 -13.29 0.86 -18.60
C TYR A 133 -12.66 -0.13 -19.59
N GLU A 134 -13.45 -0.74 -20.49
CA GLU A 134 -12.93 -1.64 -21.54
C GLU A 134 -12.10 -0.90 -22.59
N ALA A 135 -12.40 0.39 -22.80
CA ALA A 135 -11.63 1.27 -23.68
C ALA A 135 -10.31 1.75 -23.04
N ILE A 136 -10.06 1.42 -21.76
CA ILE A 136 -8.85 1.78 -21.02
C ILE A 136 -7.98 0.55 -20.83
N ARG A 137 -6.87 0.50 -21.56
CA ARG A 137 -5.84 -0.53 -21.42
C ARG A 137 -4.89 -0.16 -20.28
N MET A 138 -4.53 -1.18 -19.51
CA MET A 138 -3.59 -1.07 -18.38
C MET A 138 -2.44 -2.04 -18.59
N ASP A 139 -1.26 -1.51 -18.88
CA ASP A 139 -0.03 -2.30 -19.00
C ASP A 139 0.79 -2.13 -17.72
N LEU A 140 1.02 -3.24 -17.02
CA LEU A 140 1.78 -3.27 -15.76
C LEU A 140 3.13 -3.95 -15.98
N ALA A 141 4.21 -3.28 -15.58
CA ALA A 141 5.54 -3.85 -15.55
C ALA A 141 6.17 -3.64 -14.17
N HIS A 142 6.92 -4.65 -13.69
CA HIS A 142 7.67 -4.57 -12.43
C HIS A 142 9.17 -4.51 -12.70
N THR A 143 9.85 -3.61 -11.98
CA THR A 143 11.31 -3.53 -11.96
C THR A 143 11.76 -3.58 -10.50
N GLY A 144 12.16 -4.76 -10.04
CA GLY A 144 12.42 -5.00 -8.62
C GLY A 144 11.14 -4.81 -7.79
N ALA A 145 11.17 -3.86 -6.86
CA ALA A 145 10.02 -3.51 -6.01
C ALA A 145 9.07 -2.47 -6.63
N ALA A 146 9.53 -1.75 -7.67
CA ALA A 146 8.75 -0.71 -8.33
C ALA A 146 7.77 -1.30 -9.34
N ALA A 147 6.63 -0.63 -9.51
CA ALA A 147 5.64 -0.97 -10.52
C ALA A 147 5.36 0.23 -11.41
N ARG A 148 5.43 0.03 -12.72
CA ARG A 148 5.04 1.03 -13.71
C ARG A 148 3.72 0.61 -14.33
N LEU A 149 2.68 1.41 -14.12
CA LEU A 149 1.33 1.19 -14.62
C LEU A 149 1.02 2.23 -15.70
N ILE A 150 0.96 1.79 -16.95
CA ILE A 150 0.70 2.65 -18.11
C ILE A 150 -0.77 2.50 -18.50
N LEU A 151 -1.49 3.63 -18.53
CA LEU A 151 -2.89 3.69 -18.96
C LEU A 151 -2.98 4.33 -20.33
N THR A 152 -3.59 3.64 -21.28
CA THR A 152 -3.85 4.13 -22.63
C THR A 152 -5.31 3.93 -23.00
N GLY A 153 -5.78 4.68 -24.00
CA GLY A 153 -7.14 4.55 -24.51
C GLY A 153 -7.87 5.88 -24.63
N THR A 154 -9.19 5.81 -24.76
CA THR A 154 -10.06 6.97 -24.90
C THR A 154 -11.13 6.95 -23.81
N TYR A 155 -11.19 8.03 -23.03
CA TYR A 155 -12.17 8.22 -21.97
C TYR A 155 -13.28 9.17 -22.46
N PRO A 156 -14.55 8.73 -22.54
CA PRO A 156 -15.64 9.60 -22.97
C PRO A 156 -15.89 10.73 -21.96
N ALA A 157 -15.89 11.98 -22.44
CA ALA A 157 -16.15 13.14 -21.57
C ALA A 157 -17.51 13.07 -20.86
N ALA A 158 -18.50 12.43 -21.49
CA ALA A 158 -19.82 12.19 -20.92
C ALA A 158 -19.81 11.29 -19.67
N CYS A 159 -18.70 10.60 -19.36
CA CYS A 159 -18.61 9.80 -18.14
C CYS A 159 -18.51 10.60 -16.86
N GLY A 160 -18.10 11.87 -16.94
CA GLY A 160 -17.76 12.64 -15.75
C GLY A 160 -16.69 11.94 -14.92
N GLU A 161 -16.69 12.14 -13.61
CA GLU A 161 -15.77 11.45 -12.71
C GLU A 161 -16.18 9.99 -12.50
N LYS A 162 -15.20 9.08 -12.61
CA LYS A 162 -15.37 7.64 -12.35
C LYS A 162 -14.14 7.08 -11.65
N SER A 163 -14.33 5.94 -10.98
CA SER A 163 -13.24 5.25 -10.31
C SER A 163 -13.15 3.80 -10.76
N ARG A 164 -11.93 3.25 -10.80
CA ARG A 164 -11.67 1.82 -11.01
C ARG A 164 -10.60 1.33 -10.06
N HIS A 165 -10.82 0.16 -9.47
CA HIS A 165 -9.84 -0.45 -8.57
C HIS A 165 -8.91 -1.42 -9.30
N VAL A 166 -7.63 -1.41 -8.92
CA VAL A 166 -6.58 -2.27 -9.47
C VAL A 166 -5.67 -2.84 -8.38
N ALA A 167 -5.14 -4.04 -8.60
CA ALA A 167 -4.13 -4.68 -7.76
C ALA A 167 -2.79 -4.75 -8.51
N ALA A 168 -1.93 -3.75 -8.29
CA ALA A 168 -0.70 -3.56 -9.08
C ALA A 168 0.57 -4.15 -8.44
N PHE A 169 0.48 -4.74 -7.26
CA PHE A 169 1.64 -5.18 -6.47
C PHE A 169 1.42 -6.55 -5.83
N VAL A 170 2.51 -7.21 -5.43
CA VAL A 170 2.47 -8.29 -4.43
C VAL A 170 2.34 -7.71 -3.01
N HIS A 171 1.89 -8.52 -2.04
CA HIS A 171 1.54 -8.04 -0.70
C HIS A 171 2.67 -7.26 0.00
N PRO A 172 3.93 -7.75 0.08
CA PRO A 172 4.99 -7.02 0.78
C PRO A 172 5.28 -5.65 0.16
N GLN A 173 5.30 -5.58 -1.17
CA GLN A 173 5.57 -4.35 -1.90
C GLN A 173 4.44 -3.34 -1.72
N PHE A 174 3.18 -3.79 -1.79
CA PHE A 174 2.03 -2.92 -1.56
C PHE A 174 2.09 -2.27 -0.16
N VAL A 175 2.26 -3.09 0.88
CA VAL A 175 2.34 -2.60 2.28
C VAL A 175 3.50 -1.63 2.45
N ALA A 176 4.69 -1.97 1.96
CA ALA A 176 5.86 -1.12 2.08
C ALA A 176 5.69 0.22 1.35
N GLY A 177 5.03 0.21 0.19
CA GLY A 177 4.81 1.41 -0.59
C GLY A 177 3.78 2.35 0.03
N VAL A 178 2.66 1.81 0.51
CA VAL A 178 1.66 2.60 1.25
C VAL A 178 2.25 3.10 2.57
N PHE A 179 3.07 2.30 3.25
CA PHE A 179 3.80 2.74 4.45
C PHE A 179 4.67 3.96 4.14
N ARG A 180 5.49 3.89 3.09
CA ARG A 180 6.37 4.99 2.70
C ARG A 180 5.62 6.24 2.26
N GLN A 181 4.51 6.07 1.54
CA GLN A 181 3.61 7.15 1.17
C GLN A 181 3.16 7.89 2.45
N LEU A 182 2.46 7.19 3.34
CA LEU A 182 1.86 7.79 4.51
C LEU A 182 2.89 8.30 5.52
N TRP A 183 4.01 7.59 5.68
CA TRP A 183 5.08 8.01 6.59
C TRP A 183 5.70 9.33 6.13
N ALA A 184 5.94 9.49 4.82
CA ALA A 184 6.43 10.74 4.26
C ALA A 184 5.41 11.88 4.40
N GLU A 185 4.14 11.63 4.11
CA GLU A 185 3.04 12.61 4.29
C GLU A 185 2.92 13.09 5.75
N LEU A 186 3.18 12.19 6.72
CA LEU A 186 3.23 12.52 8.14
C LEU A 186 4.55 13.22 8.57
N GLY A 187 5.46 13.49 7.62
CA GLY A 187 6.74 14.16 7.83
C GLY A 187 7.82 13.26 8.42
N GLY A 188 7.69 11.94 8.27
CA GLY A 188 8.66 10.94 8.72
C GLY A 188 9.60 10.48 7.61
N SER A 189 10.77 9.99 8.01
CA SER A 189 11.76 9.40 7.10
C SER A 189 12.08 7.96 7.49
N ILE A 190 12.44 7.15 6.50
CA ILE A 190 12.95 5.80 6.66
C ILE A 190 14.09 5.58 5.66
N GLU A 191 15.27 5.22 6.15
CA GLU A 191 16.47 5.02 5.33
C GLU A 191 16.57 3.59 4.81
N GLY A 192 16.23 2.61 5.65
CA GLY A 192 16.32 1.20 5.30
C GLY A 192 15.30 0.76 4.25
N GLY A 193 15.47 -0.46 3.76
CA GLY A 193 14.65 -1.09 2.74
C GLY A 193 13.44 -1.84 3.30
N LEU A 194 12.97 -2.81 2.51
CA LEU A 194 11.94 -3.76 2.90
C LEU A 194 12.62 -5.11 3.15
N ARG A 195 12.30 -5.75 4.28
CA ARG A 195 12.63 -7.14 4.56
C ARG A 195 11.39 -7.92 4.99
N GLU A 196 11.43 -9.22 4.73
CA GLU A 196 10.50 -10.17 5.32
C GLU A 196 11.21 -10.93 6.43
N GLY A 197 10.55 -11.14 7.56
CA GLY A 197 11.16 -11.81 8.70
C GLY A 197 10.21 -12.04 9.86
N SER A 198 10.51 -13.05 10.69
CA SER A 198 9.73 -13.32 11.89
C SER A 198 10.11 -12.35 13.01
N VAL A 199 9.10 -11.87 13.74
CA VAL A 199 9.27 -11.18 15.03
C VAL A 199 10.18 -11.96 16.00
N LEU A 200 10.16 -13.30 15.95
CA LEU A 200 10.93 -14.14 16.87
C LEU A 200 12.43 -14.17 16.58
N ASN A 201 12.83 -13.82 15.36
CA ASN A 201 14.23 -13.89 14.91
C ASN A 201 14.88 -12.51 14.75
N ALA A 202 14.10 -11.44 14.83
CA ALA A 202 14.60 -10.09 14.78
C ALA A 202 14.95 -9.60 16.19
N GLY A 203 16.13 -9.02 16.39
CA GLY A 203 16.49 -8.24 17.58
C GLY A 203 15.70 -6.92 17.68
N ALA A 204 14.41 -6.98 17.39
CA ALA A 204 13.50 -5.89 17.14
C ALA A 204 13.12 -5.13 18.41
N ALA A 205 12.99 -3.81 18.30
CA ALA A 205 12.45 -3.00 19.37
C ALA A 205 10.97 -3.31 19.60
N LYS A 206 10.67 -4.13 20.62
CA LYS A 206 9.30 -4.46 21.06
C LYS A 206 8.47 -3.24 21.53
N ALA A 207 9.05 -2.03 21.56
CA ALA A 207 8.34 -0.78 21.86
C ALA A 207 7.31 -0.36 20.78
N ALA A 208 7.59 -0.59 19.49
CA ALA A 208 6.61 -0.37 18.43
C ALA A 208 5.53 -1.47 18.43
N GLN A 209 5.93 -2.68 18.84
CA GLN A 209 5.06 -3.84 18.91
C GLN A 209 4.02 -3.73 20.02
N ASP A 210 4.39 -3.20 21.19
CA ASP A 210 3.45 -2.95 22.30
C ASP A 210 2.43 -1.84 21.91
N ALA A 211 2.81 -0.90 21.03
CA ALA A 211 1.89 0.09 20.45
C ALA A 211 0.95 -0.50 19.38
N LEU A 212 1.50 -1.35 18.50
CA LEU A 212 0.77 -2.07 17.45
C LEU A 212 -0.20 -3.11 18.01
N LEU A 213 0.21 -3.87 19.03
CA LEU A 213 -0.62 -4.88 19.69
C LEU A 213 -1.76 -4.24 20.48
N ALA A 214 -1.51 -3.17 21.23
CA ALA A 214 -2.57 -2.44 21.95
C ALA A 214 -3.63 -1.88 20.98
N CYS A 215 -3.22 -1.35 19.82
CA CYS A 215 -4.15 -0.76 18.86
C CYS A 215 -4.92 -1.80 18.02
N VAL A 216 -4.28 -2.92 17.66
CA VAL A 216 -4.89 -3.96 16.80
C VAL A 216 -5.74 -4.96 17.58
N TYR A 217 -5.34 -5.32 18.82
CA TYR A 217 -6.04 -6.37 19.58
C TYR A 217 -6.96 -5.85 20.69
N GLU A 218 -6.63 -4.73 21.35
CA GLU A 218 -7.36 -4.35 22.58
C GLU A 218 -8.44 -3.29 22.35
N ARG A 219 -8.52 -2.66 21.16
CA ARG A 219 -9.45 -1.55 20.83
C ARG A 219 -9.46 -0.39 21.85
N THR A 220 -8.52 -0.36 22.77
CA THR A 220 -8.25 0.79 23.63
C THR A 220 -7.28 1.70 22.90
N CYS A 221 -7.87 2.60 22.11
CA CYS A 221 -7.23 3.82 21.64
C CYS A 221 -7.39 4.92 22.69
#